data_AF-A0A7C2P145-F1
#
_entry.id   AF-A0A7C2P145-F1
#
_cell.length_a   1.000
_cell.length_b   1.000
_cell.length_c   1.000
_cell.angle_alpha   90.00
_cell.angle_beta   90.00
_cell.angle_gamma   90.00
#
_symmetry.space_group_name_H-M   'P 1'
#
loop_
_entity.id
_entity.type
_entity.pdbx_description
1 polymer ?
#
loop_
_entity_poly.entity_id
_entity_poly.type
_entity_poly.pdbx_seq_one_letter_code
_entity_poly.pdbx_strand_id
1 'polypeptide(L)'
;MSFLLKKRLLVFLLTLISLVANALGSPVFVRDLKAWQEGGCVKLLIFLEKEVSYKVGFLKKDPLQNRPSRVYIDFAPARISNEVPSSLELGSKGYKIRVGQFDSNTVRVVVEGINLCYHKVFKLDFPFRFQIELYEEKSVTSQGMQPLTVVIDPGHGGKDPGAIGPTGLKEKDVVLKVAKILREKVEKRLGWRVILTRENDDFLPLEKRTEIANKVGGDRFHLHSL
;
A
#
# COMPACT_ATOMS: atom_id res chain seq x y z
N MET A 1 -28.26 34.52 -45.27
CA MET A 1 -26.90 34.22 -44.76
C MET A 1 -26.82 33.98 -43.24
N SER A 2 -27.88 34.21 -42.43
CA SER A 2 -27.80 34.14 -40.96
C SER A 2 -28.15 32.77 -40.33
N PHE A 3 -28.82 31.87 -41.06
CA PHE A 3 -29.30 30.59 -40.51
C PHE A 3 -28.23 29.48 -40.50
N LEU A 4 -27.40 29.39 -41.55
CA LEU A 4 -26.30 28.41 -41.62
C LEU A 4 -25.16 28.72 -40.64
N LEU A 5 -24.89 30.00 -40.37
CA LEU A 5 -23.87 30.42 -39.39
C LEU A 5 -24.28 30.02 -37.96
N LYS A 6 -25.57 30.18 -37.60
CA LYS A 6 -26.09 29.79 -36.28
C LYS A 6 -26.05 28.28 -36.05
N LYS A 7 -26.35 27.46 -37.07
CA LYS A 7 -26.22 25.99 -36.96
C LYS A 7 -24.78 25.52 -36.81
N ARG A 8 -23.83 26.13 -37.53
CA ARG A 8 -22.40 25.81 -37.40
C ARG A 8 -21.83 26.22 -36.05
N LEU A 9 -22.23 27.37 -35.52
CA LEU A 9 -21.83 27.83 -34.19
C LEU A 9 -22.43 26.96 -33.07
N LEU A 10 -23.68 26.52 -33.21
CA LEU A 10 -24.34 25.62 -32.24
C LEU A 10 -23.72 24.22 -32.24
N VAL A 11 -23.37 23.68 -33.42
CA VAL A 11 -22.67 22.38 -33.52
C VAL A 11 -21.24 22.48 -32.97
N PHE A 12 -20.52 23.57 -33.23
CA PHE A 12 -19.20 23.81 -32.62
C PHE A 12 -19.29 23.99 -31.10
N LEU A 13 -20.32 24.66 -30.58
CA LEU A 13 -20.52 24.84 -29.15
C LEU A 13 -20.87 23.51 -28.46
N LEU A 14 -21.69 22.66 -29.08
CA LEU A 14 -22.03 21.32 -28.58
C LEU A 14 -20.82 20.36 -28.60
N THR A 15 -19.97 20.42 -29.64
CA THR A 15 -18.73 19.62 -29.67
C THR A 15 -17.68 20.15 -28.71
N LEU A 16 -17.60 21.47 -28.50
CA LEU A 16 -16.71 22.06 -27.49
C LEU A 16 -17.15 21.67 -26.06
N ILE A 17 -18.46 21.61 -25.79
CA ILE A 17 -19.01 21.15 -24.51
C ILE A 17 -18.68 19.67 -24.25
N SER A 18 -18.74 18.79 -25.26
CA SER A 18 -18.33 17.38 -25.07
C SER A 18 -16.81 17.21 -24.89
N LEU A 19 -16.01 18.05 -25.54
CA LEU A 19 -14.55 18.05 -25.41
C LEU A 19 -14.10 18.56 -24.04
N VAL A 20 -14.76 19.57 -23.48
CA VAL A 20 -14.52 20.09 -22.13
C VAL A 20 -15.05 19.13 -21.05
N ALA A 21 -16.17 18.45 -21.29
CA ALA A 21 -16.68 17.42 -20.38
C ALA A 21 -15.72 16.22 -20.24
N ASN A 22 -14.99 15.87 -21.30
CA ASN A 22 -13.96 14.85 -21.26
C ASN A 22 -12.65 15.30 -20.57
N ALA A 23 -12.44 16.61 -20.40
CA ALA A 23 -11.26 17.16 -19.70
C ALA A 23 -11.41 17.10 -18.17
N LEU A 24 -12.64 17.03 -17.65
CA LEU A 24 -12.96 16.69 -16.27
C LEU A 24 -13.31 15.20 -16.24
N GLY A 25 -12.28 14.34 -16.25
CA GLY A 25 -12.45 12.88 -16.43
C GLY A 25 -13.63 12.31 -15.64
N SER A 26 -14.54 11.61 -16.32
CA SER A 26 -15.74 11.02 -15.72
C SER A 26 -15.40 10.20 -14.47
N PRO A 27 -16.21 10.31 -13.40
CA PRO A 27 -15.96 9.57 -12.15
C PRO A 27 -15.96 8.06 -12.42
N VAL A 28 -14.98 7.36 -11.86
CA VAL A 28 -14.91 5.90 -11.95
C VAL A 28 -15.83 5.30 -10.92
N PHE A 29 -16.73 4.42 -11.34
CA PHE A 29 -17.64 3.78 -10.38
C PHE A 29 -17.01 2.53 -9.75
N VAL A 30 -17.09 2.44 -8.42
CA VAL A 30 -16.97 1.19 -7.68
C VAL A 30 -18.30 0.47 -7.81
N ARG A 31 -18.27 -0.69 -8.45
CA ARG A 31 -19.47 -1.45 -8.85
C ARG A 31 -19.85 -2.54 -7.86
N ASP A 32 -18.86 -3.16 -7.24
CA ASP A 32 -19.07 -4.28 -6.32
C ASP A 32 -17.89 -4.40 -5.35
N LEU A 33 -18.14 -5.02 -4.20
CA LEU A 33 -17.14 -5.45 -3.24
C LEU A 33 -17.44 -6.88 -2.82
N LYS A 34 -16.45 -7.76 -2.99
CA LYS A 34 -16.47 -9.11 -2.42
C LYS A 34 -15.39 -9.23 -1.36
N ALA A 35 -15.66 -10.01 -0.33
CA ALA A 35 -14.71 -10.26 0.74
C ALA A 35 -14.82 -11.68 1.26
N TRP A 36 -13.68 -12.28 1.58
CA TRP A 36 -13.62 -13.60 2.21
C TRP A 36 -12.39 -13.70 3.10
N GLN A 37 -12.43 -14.64 4.03
CA GLN A 37 -11.31 -14.96 4.88
C GLN A 37 -10.75 -16.31 4.46
N GLU A 38 -9.45 -16.35 4.17
CA GLU A 38 -8.75 -17.56 3.80
C GLU A 38 -7.34 -17.47 4.36
N GLY A 39 -6.90 -18.54 5.01
CA GLY A 39 -5.52 -18.61 5.46
C GLY A 39 -5.11 -17.51 6.47
N GLY A 40 -6.03 -17.10 7.36
CA GLY A 40 -5.77 -16.00 8.31
C GLY A 40 -5.56 -14.63 7.64
N CYS A 41 -5.84 -14.52 6.35
CA CYS A 41 -5.84 -13.30 5.56
C CYS A 41 -7.29 -12.89 5.26
N VAL A 42 -7.57 -11.59 5.37
CA VAL A 42 -8.82 -11.00 4.85
C VAL A 42 -8.55 -10.54 3.43
N LYS A 43 -9.25 -11.12 2.46
CA LYS A 43 -9.14 -10.76 1.05
C LYS A 43 -10.35 -9.92 0.65
N LEU A 44 -10.08 -8.80 0.01
CA LEU A 44 -11.07 -7.90 -0.58
C LEU A 44 -10.88 -7.88 -2.08
N LEU A 45 -11.97 -7.97 -2.84
CA LEU A 45 -12.00 -7.81 -4.28
C LEU A 45 -12.95 -6.68 -4.63
N ILE A 46 -12.40 -5.56 -5.08
CA ILE A 46 -13.13 -4.34 -5.40
C ILE A 46 -13.25 -4.24 -6.91
N PHE A 47 -14.47 -4.15 -7.43
CA PHE A 47 -14.74 -4.04 -8.87
C PHE A 47 -14.89 -2.57 -9.25
N LEU A 48 -14.12 -2.12 -10.25
CA LEU A 48 -14.22 -0.76 -10.77
C LEU A 48 -14.22 -0.78 -12.30
N GLU A 49 -14.64 0.32 -12.91
CA GLU A 49 -14.67 0.43 -14.38
C GLU A 49 -13.27 0.55 -15.00
N LYS A 50 -12.33 1.17 -14.28
CA LYS A 50 -10.94 1.38 -14.69
C LYS A 50 -10.05 1.66 -13.49
N GLU A 51 -8.75 1.74 -13.74
CA GLU A 51 -7.77 2.07 -12.71
C GLU A 51 -7.97 3.49 -12.13
N VAL A 52 -7.76 3.59 -10.83
CA VAL A 52 -7.74 4.82 -10.04
C VAL A 52 -6.56 4.79 -9.07
N SER A 53 -6.19 5.95 -8.52
CA SER A 53 -5.22 5.99 -7.43
C SER A 53 -5.83 5.41 -6.15
N TYR A 54 -4.99 4.82 -5.31
CA TYR A 54 -5.42 4.29 -4.02
C TYR A 54 -4.47 4.65 -2.89
N LYS A 55 -4.98 4.68 -1.66
CA LYS A 55 -4.21 4.85 -0.43
C LYS A 55 -4.68 3.88 0.63
N VAL A 56 -3.75 3.14 1.22
CA VAL A 56 -4.03 2.26 2.37
C VAL A 56 -3.55 2.97 3.64
N GLY A 57 -4.39 2.98 4.67
CA GLY A 57 -4.02 3.48 6.00
C GLY A 57 -4.48 2.55 7.11
N PHE A 58 -3.73 2.55 8.21
CA PHE A 58 -4.05 1.78 9.40
C PHE A 58 -4.23 2.68 10.60
N LEU A 59 -5.31 2.44 11.34
CA LEU A 59 -5.63 3.14 12.58
C LEU A 59 -5.63 2.12 13.70
N LYS A 60 -4.79 2.36 14.71
CA LYS A 60 -4.73 1.54 15.92
C LYS A 60 -6.05 1.62 16.68
N LYS A 61 -6.28 0.60 17.52
CA LYS A 61 -7.38 0.61 18.47
C LYS A 61 -7.27 1.86 19.35
N ASP A 62 -8.38 2.57 19.51
CA ASP A 62 -8.52 3.69 20.43
C ASP A 62 -9.56 3.29 21.50
N PRO A 63 -9.09 2.87 22.69
CA PRO A 63 -9.97 2.46 23.78
C PRO A 63 -10.83 3.61 24.32
N LEU A 64 -10.35 4.86 24.26
CA LEU A 64 -11.05 6.02 24.83
C LEU A 64 -12.28 6.37 24.01
N GLN A 65 -12.22 6.19 22.70
CA GLN A 65 -13.34 6.45 21.78
C GLN A 65 -14.12 5.19 21.43
N ASN A 66 -13.83 4.06 22.07
CA ASN A 66 -14.38 2.74 21.75
C ASN A 66 -14.27 2.39 20.24
N ARG A 67 -13.13 2.71 19.63
CA ARG A 67 -12.89 2.47 18.20
C ARG A 67 -11.95 1.28 18.03
N PRO A 68 -12.36 0.21 17.32
CA PRO A 68 -11.48 -0.92 17.05
C PRO A 68 -10.34 -0.48 16.12
N SER A 69 -9.28 -1.30 16.08
CA SER A 69 -8.28 -1.19 15.03
C SER A 69 -8.94 -1.36 13.67
N ARG A 70 -8.53 -0.56 12.69
CA ARG A 70 -9.13 -0.60 11.36
C ARG A 70 -8.14 -0.24 10.28
N VAL A 71 -8.30 -0.88 9.14
CA VAL A 71 -7.64 -0.52 7.88
C VAL A 71 -8.64 0.22 7.03
N TYR A 72 -8.21 1.28 6.37
CA TYR A 72 -9.00 1.93 5.33
C TYR A 72 -8.23 1.92 4.01
N ILE A 73 -8.96 1.78 2.91
CA ILE A 73 -8.47 1.88 1.55
C ILE A 73 -9.32 2.94 0.85
N ASP A 74 -8.66 4.01 0.43
CA ASP A 74 -9.26 5.10 -0.33
C ASP A 74 -8.98 4.91 -1.81
N PHE A 75 -9.99 5.10 -2.64
CA PHE A 75 -9.89 5.07 -4.10
C PHE A 75 -10.32 6.43 -4.65
N ALA A 76 -9.46 7.06 -5.46
CA ALA A 76 -9.74 8.37 -6.05
C ALA A 76 -9.08 8.51 -7.44
N PRO A 77 -9.75 9.11 -8.44
CA PRO A 77 -11.14 9.62 -8.39
C PRO A 77 -12.16 8.47 -8.51
N ALA A 78 -13.07 8.33 -7.54
CA ALA A 78 -14.08 7.27 -7.55
C ALA A 78 -15.43 7.68 -6.94
N ARG A 79 -16.50 7.03 -7.41
CA ARG A 79 -17.85 7.10 -6.84
C ARG A 79 -18.41 5.73 -6.55
N ILE A 80 -19.17 5.60 -5.47
CA ILE A 80 -19.83 4.34 -5.12
C ILE A 80 -21.12 4.18 -5.95
N SER A 81 -21.37 2.99 -6.49
CA SER A 81 -22.68 2.65 -7.07
C SER A 81 -23.68 2.28 -5.97
N ASN A 82 -24.98 2.39 -6.25
CA ASN A 82 -26.04 1.97 -5.32
C ASN A 82 -26.12 0.45 -5.12
N GLU A 83 -25.34 -0.32 -5.89
CA GLU A 83 -25.32 -1.78 -5.86
C GLU A 83 -24.35 -2.33 -4.80
N VAL A 84 -23.41 -1.50 -4.32
CA VAL A 84 -22.41 -1.92 -3.34
C VAL A 84 -23.04 -1.96 -1.94
N PRO A 85 -22.94 -3.08 -1.20
CA PRO A 85 -23.41 -3.13 0.17
C PRO A 85 -22.64 -2.14 1.05
N SER A 86 -23.36 -1.36 1.85
CA SER A 86 -22.75 -0.37 2.76
C SER A 86 -21.93 -1.02 3.87
N SER A 87 -22.27 -2.25 4.26
CA SER A 87 -21.46 -3.06 5.16
C SER A 87 -21.63 -4.56 4.94
N LEU A 88 -20.58 -5.30 5.27
CA LEU A 88 -20.54 -6.76 5.30
C LEU A 88 -19.88 -7.21 6.61
N GLU A 89 -20.29 -8.35 7.15
CA GLU A 89 -19.59 -9.02 8.24
C GLU A 89 -18.91 -10.28 7.72
N LEU A 90 -17.68 -10.54 8.17
CA LEU A 90 -16.84 -11.60 7.64
C LEU A 90 -16.17 -12.42 8.75
N GLY A 91 -16.16 -13.73 8.56
CA GLY A 91 -15.38 -14.68 9.36
C GLY A 91 -15.91 -14.89 10.78
N SER A 92 -15.42 -15.92 11.46
CA SER A 92 -15.82 -16.25 12.84
C SER A 92 -15.41 -15.16 13.86
N LYS A 93 -14.43 -14.33 13.51
CA LYS A 93 -13.99 -13.17 14.31
C LYS A 93 -14.92 -11.96 14.17
N GLY A 94 -15.81 -11.94 13.17
CA GLY A 94 -16.75 -10.85 12.93
C GLY A 94 -16.09 -9.56 12.44
N TYR A 95 -15.18 -9.64 11.46
CA TYR A 95 -14.66 -8.42 10.82
C TYR A 95 -15.81 -7.64 10.20
N LYS A 96 -15.87 -6.34 10.47
CA LYS A 96 -16.86 -5.45 9.85
C LYS A 96 -16.22 -4.70 8.71
N ILE A 97 -16.70 -4.95 7.50
CA ILE A 97 -16.27 -4.28 6.28
C ILE A 97 -17.32 -3.22 5.95
N ARG A 98 -16.89 -1.98 5.72
CA ARG A 98 -17.78 -0.86 5.36
C ARG A 98 -17.30 -0.24 4.08
N VAL A 99 -18.23 0.13 3.21
CA VAL A 99 -17.94 0.91 1.99
C VAL A 99 -18.80 2.14 2.00
N GLY A 100 -18.21 3.28 1.68
CA GLY A 100 -18.96 4.52 1.54
C GLY A 100 -18.22 5.56 0.72
N GLN A 101 -18.99 6.54 0.24
CA GLN A 101 -18.47 7.78 -0.32
C GLN A 101 -17.87 8.61 0.82
N PHE A 102 -16.55 8.73 0.90
CA PHE A 102 -15.87 9.48 1.97
C PHE A 102 -15.94 10.99 1.73
N ASP A 103 -15.75 11.40 0.48
CA ASP A 103 -15.93 12.77 -0.01
C ASP A 103 -16.42 12.72 -1.47
N SER A 104 -16.57 13.87 -2.13
CA SER A 104 -17.12 13.95 -3.50
C SER A 104 -16.33 13.19 -4.59
N ASN A 105 -15.09 12.78 -4.29
CA ASN A 105 -14.16 12.15 -5.22
C ASN A 105 -13.50 10.86 -4.70
N THR A 106 -13.76 10.48 -3.45
CA THR A 106 -13.11 9.35 -2.79
C THR A 106 -14.12 8.33 -2.29
N VAL A 107 -13.99 7.07 -2.72
CA VAL A 107 -14.65 5.93 -2.07
C VAL A 107 -13.70 5.33 -1.04
N ARG A 108 -14.20 5.11 0.18
CA ARG A 108 -13.43 4.48 1.26
C ARG A 108 -14.02 3.12 1.60
N VAL A 109 -13.17 2.11 1.57
CA VAL A 109 -13.42 0.78 2.12
C VAL A 109 -12.73 0.69 3.49
N VAL A 110 -13.43 0.25 4.52
CA VAL A 110 -12.91 0.11 5.89
C VAL A 110 -13.07 -1.32 6.36
N VAL A 111 -12.03 -1.92 6.92
CA VAL A 111 -12.07 -3.22 7.60
C VAL A 111 -11.77 -3.00 9.07
N GLU A 112 -12.73 -3.29 9.95
CA GLU A 112 -12.62 -3.15 11.41
C GLU A 112 -12.28 -4.47 12.10
N GLY A 113 -11.65 -4.38 13.27
CA GLY A 113 -11.31 -5.55 14.09
C GLY A 113 -10.08 -6.32 13.59
N ILE A 114 -9.36 -5.76 12.62
CA ILE A 114 -8.14 -6.33 12.07
C ILE A 114 -6.91 -5.73 12.76
N ASN A 115 -5.98 -6.58 13.20
CA ASN A 115 -4.67 -6.14 13.67
C ASN A 115 -3.65 -6.32 12.53
N LEU A 116 -3.63 -5.34 11.62
CA LEU A 116 -2.88 -5.43 10.38
C LEU A 116 -1.38 -5.47 10.65
N CYS A 117 -0.74 -6.53 10.17
CA CYS A 117 0.71 -6.65 10.07
C CYS A 117 1.16 -6.12 8.70
N TYR A 118 0.61 -6.71 7.63
CA TYR A 118 1.05 -6.45 6.27
C TYR A 118 -0.12 -6.52 5.29
N HIS A 119 0.01 -5.85 4.15
CA HIS A 119 -0.97 -5.92 3.08
C HIS A 119 -0.32 -6.04 1.70
N LYS A 120 -1.02 -6.71 0.77
CA LYS A 120 -0.70 -6.72 -0.66
C LYS A 120 -1.86 -6.13 -1.44
N VAL A 121 -1.56 -5.41 -2.52
CA VAL A 121 -2.56 -4.90 -3.45
C VAL A 121 -2.17 -5.36 -4.85
N PHE A 122 -3.05 -6.13 -5.48
CA PHE A 122 -2.94 -6.54 -6.86
C PHE A 122 -3.97 -5.77 -7.70
N LYS A 123 -3.57 -5.40 -8.91
CA LYS A 123 -4.45 -4.83 -9.92
C LYS A 123 -4.67 -5.91 -10.96
N LEU A 124 -5.93 -6.19 -11.26
CA LEU A 124 -6.33 -7.24 -12.19
C LEU A 124 -7.13 -6.58 -13.31
N ASP A 125 -6.73 -6.80 -14.55
CA ASP A 125 -7.45 -6.27 -15.71
C ASP A 125 -8.62 -7.18 -16.12
N PHE A 126 -9.62 -6.60 -16.79
CA PHE A 126 -10.73 -7.28 -17.47
C PHE A 126 -11.50 -8.38 -16.69
N PRO A 127 -12.59 -8.05 -15.97
CA PRO A 127 -12.98 -6.71 -15.50
C PRO A 127 -11.95 -6.14 -14.52
N PHE A 128 -11.80 -4.81 -14.51
CA PHE A 128 -10.81 -4.16 -13.66
C PHE A 128 -11.15 -4.32 -12.18
N ARG A 129 -10.20 -4.84 -11.40
CA ARG A 129 -10.36 -5.15 -9.98
C ARG A 129 -9.12 -4.84 -9.18
N PHE A 130 -9.30 -4.33 -7.96
CA PHE A 130 -8.28 -4.39 -6.93
C PHE A 130 -8.50 -5.62 -6.07
N GLN A 131 -7.51 -6.51 -5.98
CA GLN A 131 -7.45 -7.54 -4.97
C GLN A 131 -6.53 -7.07 -3.85
N ILE A 132 -7.09 -6.84 -2.65
CA ILE A 132 -6.34 -6.44 -1.47
C ILE A 132 -6.30 -7.61 -0.49
N GLU A 133 -5.11 -7.98 -0.06
CA GLU A 133 -4.88 -9.02 0.93
C GLU A 133 -4.37 -8.38 2.21
N LEU A 134 -5.08 -8.60 3.32
CA LEU A 134 -4.77 -8.05 4.63
C LEU A 134 -4.35 -9.17 5.58
N TYR A 135 -3.08 -9.16 5.99
CA TYR A 135 -2.50 -10.18 6.86
C TYR A 135 -2.44 -9.68 8.31
N GLU A 136 -2.92 -10.50 9.24
CA GLU A 136 -2.85 -10.21 10.67
C GLU A 136 -1.60 -10.78 11.33
N GLU A 137 -1.14 -10.10 12.39
CA GLU A 137 0.04 -10.50 13.19
C GLU A 137 0.01 -11.96 13.66
N LYS A 138 -1.17 -12.51 14.01
CA LYS A 138 -1.30 -13.90 14.50
C LYS A 138 -1.32 -14.97 13.41
N SER A 139 -1.57 -14.58 12.16
CA SER A 139 -1.71 -15.50 11.02
C SER A 139 -0.37 -15.87 10.40
N VAL A 140 0.61 -14.97 10.46
CA VAL A 140 1.95 -15.17 9.87
C VAL A 140 2.72 -16.30 10.56
N THR A 141 2.53 -16.49 11.87
CA THR A 141 3.22 -17.54 12.64
C THR A 141 2.52 -18.90 12.62
N SER A 142 1.23 -18.97 12.30
CA SER A 142 0.41 -20.20 12.46
C SER A 142 0.17 -20.97 11.15
N GLN A 143 0.46 -20.38 9.98
CA GLN A 143 0.05 -20.92 8.68
C GLN A 143 1.18 -21.41 7.77
N GLY A 144 2.41 -21.53 8.29
CA GLY A 144 3.54 -21.99 7.48
C GLY A 144 3.88 -21.06 6.30
N MET A 145 3.32 -19.85 6.26
CA MET A 145 3.78 -18.81 5.36
C MET A 145 5.18 -18.46 5.81
N GLN A 146 6.18 -18.91 5.04
CA GLN A 146 7.58 -18.64 5.36
C GLN A 146 7.74 -17.14 5.62
N PRO A 147 8.33 -16.74 6.76
CA PRO A 147 8.57 -15.34 7.05
C PRO A 147 9.26 -14.72 5.83
N LEU A 148 8.65 -13.67 5.26
CA LEU A 148 9.30 -12.90 4.21
C LEU A 148 10.70 -12.51 4.74
N THR A 149 11.74 -12.83 3.97
CA THR A 149 13.10 -12.44 4.33
C THR A 149 13.39 -11.10 3.68
N VAL A 150 13.68 -10.09 4.49
CA VAL A 150 14.11 -8.77 4.03
C VAL A 150 15.61 -8.65 4.25
N VAL A 151 16.33 -8.21 3.22
CA VAL A 151 17.75 -7.90 3.35
C VAL A 151 17.93 -6.38 3.40
N ILE A 152 18.43 -5.89 4.53
CA ILE A 152 18.76 -4.47 4.72
C ILE A 152 20.27 -4.30 4.55
N ASP A 153 20.66 -3.43 3.63
CA ASP A 153 22.06 -3.17 3.32
C ASP A 153 22.50 -1.80 3.86
N PRO A 154 23.05 -1.72 5.09
CA PRO A 154 23.65 -0.48 5.58
C PRO A 154 24.94 -0.20 4.79
N GLY A 155 24.95 0.88 4.02
CA GLY A 155 26.09 1.32 3.21
C GLY A 155 27.41 1.45 3.99
N HIS A 156 28.52 1.48 3.26
CA HIS A 156 29.87 1.72 3.81
C HIS A 156 30.30 0.70 4.87
N GLY A 157 31.26 1.07 5.73
CA GLY A 157 31.78 0.27 6.84
C GLY A 157 33.29 0.12 6.83
N GLY A 158 33.88 -0.10 8.00
CA GLY A 158 35.32 -0.26 8.19
C GLY A 158 36.10 0.96 7.67
N LYS A 159 36.93 0.72 6.66
CA LYS A 159 37.77 1.75 6.01
C LYS A 159 36.99 2.79 5.20
N ASP A 160 35.75 2.47 4.83
CA ASP A 160 34.88 3.37 4.09
C ASP A 160 33.94 4.08 5.06
N PRO A 161 34.17 5.37 5.39
CA PRO A 161 33.31 6.13 6.29
C PRO A 161 31.97 6.56 5.65
N GLY A 162 31.86 6.50 4.32
CA GLY A 162 30.86 7.26 3.57
C GLY A 162 31.03 8.77 3.74
N ALA A 163 29.94 9.52 3.60
CA ALA A 163 29.95 10.96 3.83
C ALA A 163 30.33 11.29 5.29
N ILE A 164 31.09 12.38 5.47
CA ILE A 164 31.46 12.91 6.78
C ILE A 164 30.83 14.29 6.93
N GLY A 165 29.93 14.42 7.92
CA GLY A 165 29.25 15.67 8.21
C GLY A 165 30.17 16.72 8.87
N PRO A 166 29.72 17.98 8.99
CA PRO A 166 30.52 19.08 9.55
C PRO A 166 31.01 18.84 10.98
N THR A 167 30.32 18.01 11.74
CA THR A 167 30.67 17.64 13.12
C THR A 167 31.58 16.40 13.22
N GLY A 168 31.99 15.83 12.10
CA GLY A 168 32.74 14.57 12.04
C GLY A 168 31.87 13.30 12.09
N LEU A 169 30.54 13.45 12.09
CA LEU A 169 29.61 12.32 12.02
C LEU A 169 29.78 11.56 10.70
N LYS A 170 29.97 10.24 10.78
CA LYS A 170 30.20 9.39 9.60
C LYS A 170 28.90 8.70 9.20
N GLU A 171 28.62 8.69 7.90
CA GLU A 171 27.46 8.03 7.32
C GLU A 171 27.38 6.56 7.75
N LYS A 172 28.50 5.82 7.70
CA LYS A 172 28.56 4.41 8.06
C LYS A 172 27.98 4.07 9.45
N ASP A 173 28.11 5.00 10.40
CA ASP A 173 27.65 4.84 11.78
C ASP A 173 26.15 5.08 11.87
N VAL A 174 25.66 6.12 11.18
CA VAL A 174 24.25 6.48 11.11
C VAL A 174 23.46 5.37 10.42
N VAL A 175 23.88 4.94 9.23
CA VAL A 175 23.14 3.94 8.44
C VAL A 175 23.11 2.58 9.13
N LEU A 176 24.19 2.16 9.82
CA LEU A 176 24.19 0.92 10.61
C LEU A 176 23.20 1.00 11.79
N LYS A 177 23.20 2.12 12.52
CA LYS A 177 22.29 2.32 13.65
C LYS A 177 20.83 2.32 13.19
N VAL A 178 20.52 3.00 12.09
CA VAL A 178 19.19 3.01 11.48
C VAL A 178 18.78 1.60 11.02
N ALA A 179 19.68 0.86 10.37
CA ALA A 179 19.43 -0.50 9.92
C ALA A 179 19.08 -1.46 11.08
N LYS A 180 19.79 -1.38 12.21
CA LYS A 180 19.48 -2.19 13.41
C LYS A 180 18.11 -1.86 14.00
N ILE A 181 17.79 -0.57 14.13
CA ILE A 181 16.47 -0.13 14.60
C ILE A 181 15.36 -0.59 13.64
N LEU A 182 15.63 -0.54 12.32
CA LEU A 182 14.68 -1.00 11.31
C LEU A 182 14.45 -2.51 11.39
N ARG A 183 15.52 -3.31 11.53
CA ARG A 183 15.45 -4.76 11.78
C ARG A 183 14.52 -5.07 12.94
N GLU A 184 14.79 -4.50 14.12
CA GLU A 184 13.99 -4.78 15.32
C GLU A 184 12.51 -4.42 15.12
N LYS A 185 12.23 -3.29 14.45
CA LYS A 185 10.84 -2.88 14.17
C LYS A 185 10.15 -3.80 13.18
N VAL A 186 10.84 -4.23 12.13
CA VAL A 186 10.30 -5.15 11.12
C VAL A 186 10.06 -6.53 11.73
N GLU A 187 11.03 -7.10 12.43
CA GLU A 187 10.89 -8.40 13.10
C GLU A 187 9.76 -8.37 14.13
N LYS A 188 9.70 -7.34 14.99
CA LYS A 188 8.70 -7.24 16.05
C LYS A 188 7.28 -6.97 15.55
N ARG A 189 7.13 -6.14 14.50
CA ARG A 189 5.79 -5.73 14.00
C ARG A 189 5.28 -6.63 12.88
N LEU A 190 6.17 -7.14 12.04
CA LEU A 190 5.81 -7.90 10.85
C LEU A 190 6.02 -9.40 11.03
N GLY A 191 6.83 -9.84 12.01
CA GLY A 191 7.24 -11.24 12.15
C GLY A 191 8.11 -11.73 11.00
N TRP A 192 8.66 -10.80 10.21
CA TRP A 192 9.52 -11.09 9.06
C TRP A 192 10.94 -11.38 9.52
N ARG A 193 11.66 -12.22 8.77
CA ARG A 193 13.09 -12.42 9.01
C ARG A 193 13.86 -11.26 8.38
N VAL A 194 14.76 -10.63 9.12
CA VAL A 194 15.58 -9.56 8.57
C VAL A 194 17.05 -9.92 8.64
N ILE A 195 17.75 -9.76 7.53
CA ILE A 195 19.19 -9.99 7.42
C ILE A 195 19.86 -8.65 7.10
N LEU A 196 20.87 -8.28 7.89
CA LEU A 196 21.73 -7.16 7.56
C LEU A 196 22.89 -7.67 6.70
N THR A 197 23.30 -6.93 5.67
CA THR A 197 24.50 -7.30 4.90
C THR A 197 25.78 -7.19 5.75
N ARG A 198 25.80 -6.29 6.75
CA ARG A 198 26.80 -6.22 7.82
C ARG A 198 26.15 -5.91 9.17
N GLU A 199 26.66 -6.55 10.22
CA GLU A 199 26.19 -6.37 11.60
C GLU A 199 27.08 -5.40 12.41
N ASN A 200 28.33 -5.24 11.99
CA ASN A 200 29.33 -4.40 12.65
C ASN A 200 29.93 -3.38 11.66
N ASP A 201 30.94 -2.66 12.14
CA ASP A 201 31.70 -1.67 11.36
C ASP A 201 32.72 -2.34 10.42
N ASP A 202 32.23 -3.23 9.55
CA ASP A 202 33.04 -3.97 8.59
C ASP A 202 32.83 -3.42 7.17
N PHE A 203 33.92 -3.35 6.40
CA PHE A 203 33.83 -3.04 4.98
C PHE A 203 33.36 -4.27 4.21
N LEU A 204 32.22 -4.15 3.50
CA LEU A 204 31.71 -5.21 2.63
C LEU A 204 31.70 -4.77 1.15
N PRO A 205 32.34 -5.51 0.23
CA PRO A 205 32.30 -5.23 -1.20
C PRO A 205 30.88 -5.27 -1.78
N LEU A 206 30.60 -4.46 -2.80
CA LEU A 206 29.28 -4.35 -3.43
C LEU A 206 28.75 -5.70 -3.96
N GLU A 207 29.62 -6.52 -4.53
CA GLU A 207 29.29 -7.86 -5.03
C GLU A 207 28.79 -8.77 -3.91
N LYS A 208 29.47 -8.74 -2.75
CA LYS A 208 29.09 -9.53 -1.58
C LYS A 208 27.75 -9.09 -0.99
N ARG A 209 27.44 -7.79 -1.00
CA ARG A 209 26.12 -7.27 -0.58
C ARG A 209 24.99 -7.85 -1.43
N THR A 210 25.19 -7.93 -2.74
CA THR A 210 24.22 -8.52 -3.68
C THR A 210 24.14 -10.04 -3.54
N GLU A 211 25.27 -10.71 -3.35
CA GLU A 211 25.34 -12.16 -3.13
C GLU A 211 24.52 -12.60 -1.90
N ILE A 212 24.59 -11.84 -0.80
CA ILE A 212 23.80 -12.11 0.41
C ILE A 212 22.31 -12.09 0.11
N ALA A 213 21.81 -11.05 -0.58
CA ALA A 213 20.39 -10.94 -0.95
C ALA A 213 19.93 -12.10 -1.84
N ASN A 214 20.72 -12.43 -2.87
CA ASN A 214 20.40 -13.51 -3.79
C ASN A 214 20.38 -14.88 -3.11
N LYS A 215 21.32 -15.16 -2.20
CA LYS A 215 21.42 -16.44 -1.48
C LYS A 215 20.22 -16.74 -0.60
N VAL A 216 19.56 -15.71 -0.07
CA VAL A 216 18.45 -15.88 0.87
C VAL A 216 17.07 -15.72 0.21
N GLY A 217 17.02 -15.46 -1.10
CA GLY A 217 15.77 -15.25 -1.84
C GLY A 217 14.92 -14.10 -1.28
N GLY A 218 15.56 -13.10 -0.68
CA GLY A 218 14.89 -12.01 0.03
C GLY A 218 14.79 -10.73 -0.79
N ASP A 219 13.77 -9.93 -0.53
CA ASP A 219 13.63 -8.59 -1.12
C ASP A 219 14.68 -7.64 -0.51
N ARG A 220 15.43 -6.93 -1.37
CA ARG A 220 16.57 -6.10 -0.94
C ARG A 220 16.19 -4.63 -0.79
N PHE A 221 16.58 -4.04 0.34
CA PHE A 221 16.51 -2.61 0.61
C PHE A 221 17.90 -2.05 0.93
N HIS A 222 18.31 -0.99 0.23
CA HIS A 222 19.62 -0.35 0.41
C HIS A 222 19.48 0.97 1.17
N LEU A 223 20.26 1.16 2.23
CA LEU A 223 20.27 2.37 3.05
C LEU A 223 21.58 3.14 2.81
N HIS A 224 21.45 4.35 2.29
CA HIS A 224 22.51 5.36 2.15
C HIS A 224 21.94 6.71 2.62
N SER A 225 22.79 7.64 3.07
CA SER A 225 22.35 9.02 3.30
C SER A 225 22.19 9.74 1.95
N LEU A 226 21.05 10.41 1.78
CA LEU A 226 20.76 11.31 0.66
C LEU A 226 21.63 12.57 0.72
#